data_AF-A0A7R9F7N3-F1
#
_entry.id   AF-A0A7R9F7N3-F1
#
_cell.length_a   1.000
_cell.length_b   1.000
_cell.length_c   1.000
_cell.angle_alpha   90.00
_cell.angle_beta   90.00
_cell.angle_gamma   90.00
#
_symmetry.space_group_name_H-M   'P 1'
#
loop_
_entity.id
_entity.type
_entity.pdbx_description
1 polymer ?
#
loop_
_entity_poly.entity_id
_entity_poly.type
_entity_poly.pdbx_seq_one_letter_code
_entity_poly.pdbx_strand_id
1 'polypeptide(L)'
;MSSTSTEGKQLFSKWVTQDNRNIVHILEDLPTCRPALDHLCELLPRLQPRYYSISSSPKVYPNSVHVTAVLVEYETPTGRTNKGVATTWLAAKKPKDDTEPPLVPIFIRRSQFRLPTRTQTPIIMIGPGTGLAPFRGFVQERNQSKEEGKPVGDTILYFGCRKKAEDFIYEEELTEYVNKGVLKMNVAFSRDQKEKVYVTHLLENTLDEIWRVIGEHNGHLYVCGDARNMARDVHNIVLKVVQEKGNMTEADALAYVKKMEAQKRYSADVWS
;
A
#
# COMPACT_ATOMS: atom_id res chain seq x y z
N MET A 1 -8.09 -20.48 25.40
CA MET A 1 -8.18 -19.14 26.01
C MET A 1 -7.12 -19.01 27.08
N SER A 2 -6.42 -17.87 27.18
CA SER A 2 -5.50 -17.63 28.30
C SER A 2 -6.27 -17.60 29.62
N SER A 3 -5.61 -17.95 30.73
CA SER A 3 -6.12 -17.64 32.07
C SER A 3 -6.56 -16.17 32.16
N THR A 4 -7.59 -15.89 32.96
CA THR A 4 -8.04 -14.52 33.22
C THR A 4 -7.15 -13.78 34.21
N SER A 5 -6.24 -14.49 34.90
CA SER A 5 -5.27 -13.90 35.81
C SER A 5 -4.30 -12.95 35.10
N THR A 6 -3.86 -11.93 35.83
CA THR A 6 -2.90 -10.94 35.33
C THR A 6 -1.61 -11.60 34.84
N GLU A 7 -1.07 -12.52 35.62
CA GLU A 7 0.14 -13.27 35.29
C GLU A 7 -0.03 -14.10 34.01
N GLY A 8 -1.15 -14.82 33.87
CA GLY A 8 -1.43 -15.64 32.69
C GLY A 8 -1.57 -14.80 31.42
N LYS A 9 -2.22 -13.64 31.51
CA LYS A 9 -2.31 -12.69 30.40
C LYS A 9 -0.96 -12.10 30.03
N GLN A 10 -0.14 -11.73 31.01
CA GLN A 10 1.20 -11.20 30.79
C GLN A 10 2.11 -12.24 30.13
N LEU A 11 2.08 -13.48 30.62
CA LEU A 11 2.84 -14.58 30.03
C LEU A 11 2.40 -14.85 28.58
N PHE A 12 1.10 -14.92 28.31
CA PHE A 12 0.60 -15.11 26.94
C PHE A 12 1.03 -13.96 26.01
N SER A 13 0.86 -12.72 26.47
CA SER A 13 1.25 -11.53 25.70
C SER A 13 2.73 -11.55 25.34
N LYS A 14 3.60 -11.83 26.31
CA LYS A 14 5.06 -11.87 26.08
C LYS A 14 5.45 -13.10 25.25
N TRP A 15 5.14 -14.30 25.76
CA TRP A 15 5.67 -15.55 25.24
C TRP A 15 5.00 -16.01 23.94
N VAL A 16 3.74 -15.66 23.69
CA VAL A 16 3.06 -16.03 22.43
C VAL A 16 3.07 -14.87 21.46
N THR A 17 2.49 -13.73 21.84
CA THR A 17 2.24 -12.62 20.92
C THR A 17 3.51 -11.84 20.57
N GLN A 18 4.24 -11.32 21.56
CA GLN A 18 5.43 -10.49 21.32
C GLN A 18 6.58 -11.32 20.73
N ASP A 19 6.77 -12.54 21.24
CA ASP A 19 7.78 -13.47 20.73
C ASP A 19 7.41 -14.12 19.38
N ASN A 20 6.23 -13.81 18.82
CA ASN A 20 5.74 -14.29 17.52
C ASN A 20 5.80 -15.83 17.37
N ARG A 21 5.38 -16.57 18.40
CA ARG A 21 5.32 -18.04 18.36
C ARG A 21 4.12 -18.52 17.56
N ASN A 22 4.37 -19.30 16.52
CA ASN A 22 3.34 -20.09 15.85
C ASN A 22 3.17 -21.45 16.56
N ILE A 23 2.20 -22.26 16.13
CA ILE A 23 1.90 -23.55 16.76
C ILE A 23 3.10 -24.50 16.80
N VAL A 24 3.94 -24.52 15.75
CA VAL A 24 5.13 -25.38 15.70
C VAL A 24 6.12 -24.93 16.77
N HIS A 25 6.38 -23.63 16.89
CA HIS A 25 7.27 -23.09 17.93
C HIS A 25 6.80 -23.47 19.35
N ILE A 26 5.48 -23.45 19.59
CA ILE A 26 4.89 -23.80 20.88
C ILE A 26 5.11 -25.28 21.19
N LEU A 27 4.87 -26.16 20.22
CA LEU A 27 5.04 -27.62 20.40
C LEU A 27 6.51 -28.02 20.56
N GLU A 28 7.44 -27.31 19.92
CA GLU A 28 8.88 -27.48 20.12
C GLU A 28 9.33 -27.04 21.52
N ASP A 29 8.91 -25.85 21.97
CA ASP A 29 9.29 -25.30 23.27
C ASP A 29 8.61 -26.03 24.45
N LEU A 30 7.47 -26.70 24.21
CA LEU A 30 6.72 -27.47 25.20
C LEU A 30 6.60 -28.95 24.78
N PRO A 31 7.68 -29.75 24.88
CA PRO A 31 7.74 -31.11 24.31
C PRO A 31 6.78 -32.13 24.96
N THR A 32 6.24 -31.81 26.14
CA THR A 32 5.21 -32.60 26.82
C THR A 32 3.79 -32.30 26.31
N CYS A 33 3.60 -31.19 25.59
CA CYS A 33 2.33 -30.86 24.94
C CYS A 33 2.18 -31.70 23.67
N ARG A 34 1.41 -32.79 23.74
CA ARG A 34 1.20 -33.73 22.64
C ARG A 34 -0.30 -33.91 22.35
N PRO A 35 -0.96 -32.90 21.76
CA PRO A 35 -2.37 -33.00 21.42
C PRO A 35 -2.59 -34.03 20.30
N ALA A 36 -3.77 -34.64 20.27
CA ALA A 36 -4.19 -35.45 19.13
C ALA A 36 -4.32 -34.55 17.87
N LEU A 37 -3.91 -35.07 16.71
CA LEU A 37 -3.81 -34.27 15.48
C LEU A 37 -5.19 -33.78 15.00
N ASP A 38 -6.21 -34.62 15.09
CA ASP A 38 -7.60 -34.29 14.76
C ASP A 38 -8.11 -33.11 15.58
N HIS A 39 -7.89 -33.13 16.89
CA HIS A 39 -8.29 -32.04 17.77
C HIS A 39 -7.47 -30.77 17.49
N LEU A 40 -6.18 -30.88 17.16
CA LEU A 40 -5.39 -29.72 16.74
C LEU A 40 -5.96 -29.09 15.45
N CYS A 41 -6.32 -29.91 14.46
CA CYS A 41 -6.94 -29.46 13.22
C CYS A 41 -8.31 -28.79 13.46
N GLU A 42 -9.08 -29.26 14.46
CA GLU A 42 -10.33 -28.64 14.88
C GLU A 42 -10.11 -27.25 15.52
N LEU A 43 -9.06 -27.10 16.32
CA LEU A 43 -8.77 -25.86 17.06
C LEU A 43 -8.14 -24.75 16.21
N LEU A 44 -7.37 -25.10 15.17
CA LEU A 44 -6.65 -24.13 14.36
C LEU A 44 -7.59 -23.27 13.50
N PRO A 45 -7.34 -21.95 13.39
CA PRO A 45 -8.15 -21.10 12.53
C PRO A 45 -7.94 -21.45 11.06
N ARG A 46 -8.98 -21.20 10.25
CA ARG A 46 -8.92 -21.39 8.79
C ARG A 46 -7.88 -20.46 8.16
N LEU A 47 -7.12 -20.99 7.20
CA LEU A 47 -6.24 -20.19 6.35
C LEU A 47 -7.05 -19.21 5.49
N GLN A 48 -6.81 -17.91 5.68
CA GLN A 48 -7.49 -16.84 4.96
C GLN A 48 -6.80 -16.47 3.64
N PRO A 49 -7.55 -16.00 2.62
CA PRO A 49 -6.94 -15.39 1.43
C PRO A 49 -6.18 -14.11 1.81
N ARG A 50 -5.16 -13.76 1.03
CA ARG A 50 -4.43 -12.48 1.17
C ARG A 50 -4.79 -11.58 0.00
N TYR A 51 -5.05 -10.32 0.31
CA TYR A 51 -5.42 -9.31 -0.67
C TYR A 51 -4.19 -8.51 -1.09
N TYR A 52 -4.15 -8.16 -2.37
CA TYR A 52 -3.14 -7.29 -2.96
C TYR A 52 -3.85 -6.25 -3.83
N SER A 53 -3.37 -5.01 -3.80
CA SER A 53 -3.84 -3.98 -4.73
C SER A 53 -3.30 -4.31 -6.13
N ILE A 54 -4.20 -4.37 -7.10
CA ILE A 54 -3.85 -4.71 -8.50
C ILE A 54 -2.96 -3.60 -9.06
N SER A 55 -1.82 -4.00 -9.63
CA SER A 55 -0.79 -3.09 -10.19
C SER A 55 -0.75 -3.06 -11.72
N SER A 56 -1.90 -3.36 -12.33
CA SER A 56 -2.17 -3.22 -13.75
C SER A 56 -3.48 -2.49 -14.00
N SER A 57 -3.55 -1.72 -15.10
CA SER A 57 -4.85 -1.31 -15.64
C SER A 57 -5.45 -2.44 -16.48
N PRO A 58 -6.74 -2.78 -16.32
CA PRO A 58 -7.42 -3.71 -17.23
C PRO A 58 -7.64 -3.12 -18.63
N LYS A 59 -7.41 -1.82 -18.84
CA LYS A 59 -7.45 -1.19 -20.16
C LYS A 59 -6.19 -1.49 -20.98
N VAL A 60 -5.06 -1.68 -20.31
CA VAL A 60 -3.77 -2.09 -20.92
C VAL A 60 -3.61 -3.61 -20.88
N TYR A 61 -3.99 -4.24 -19.77
CA TYR A 61 -3.83 -5.67 -19.52
C TYR A 61 -5.19 -6.33 -19.20
N PRO A 62 -6.08 -6.53 -20.19
CA PRO A 62 -7.43 -7.05 -19.95
C PRO A 62 -7.46 -8.49 -19.43
N ASN A 63 -6.41 -9.26 -19.76
CA ASN A 63 -6.30 -10.69 -19.43
C ASN A 63 -5.18 -10.98 -18.41
N SER A 64 -4.63 -9.95 -17.76
CA SER A 64 -3.53 -10.11 -16.78
C SER A 64 -3.70 -9.21 -15.57
N VAL A 65 -3.54 -9.80 -14.39
CA VAL A 65 -3.59 -9.11 -13.09
C VAL A 65 -2.19 -9.07 -12.52
N HIS A 66 -1.64 -7.87 -12.34
CA HIS A 66 -0.30 -7.70 -11.79
C HIS A 66 -0.37 -7.47 -10.28
N VAL A 67 0.62 -7.98 -9.55
CA VAL A 67 0.73 -7.83 -8.09
C VAL A 67 2.10 -7.25 -7.75
N THR A 68 2.11 -6.20 -6.93
CA THR A 68 3.32 -5.68 -6.29
C THR A 68 3.25 -6.04 -4.81
N ALA A 69 4.23 -6.79 -4.31
CA ALA A 69 4.26 -7.24 -2.91
C ALA A 69 5.69 -7.28 -2.39
N VAL A 70 5.82 -7.16 -1.07
CA VAL A 70 7.09 -7.33 -0.36
C VAL A 70 7.15 -8.73 0.24
N LEU A 71 8.29 -9.40 0.12
CA LEU A 71 8.52 -10.67 0.80
C LEU A 71 8.51 -10.43 2.31
N VAL A 72 7.72 -11.23 3.03
CA VAL A 72 7.66 -11.14 4.50
C VAL A 72 8.49 -12.26 5.07
N GLU A 73 9.64 -11.91 5.60
CA GLU A 73 10.56 -12.81 6.29
C GLU A 73 11.25 -12.00 7.39
N TYR A 74 11.22 -12.51 8.62
CA TYR A 74 11.79 -11.81 9.77
C TYR A 74 12.23 -12.80 10.84
N GLU A 75 13.25 -12.39 11.61
CA GLU A 75 13.67 -13.10 12.80
C GLU A 75 12.76 -12.74 13.99
N THR A 76 12.27 -13.74 14.70
CA THR A 76 11.48 -13.58 15.91
C THR A 76 12.40 -13.21 17.09
N PRO A 77 11.86 -12.63 18.18
CA PRO A 77 12.64 -12.42 19.41
C PRO A 77 13.25 -13.70 20.02
N THR A 78 12.80 -14.87 19.55
CA THR A 78 13.30 -16.19 19.99
C THR A 78 14.41 -16.74 19.09
N GLY A 79 14.91 -15.97 18.12
CA GLY A 79 15.96 -16.37 17.18
C GLY A 79 15.50 -17.31 16.06
N ARG A 80 14.18 -17.50 15.90
CA ARG A 80 13.59 -18.30 14.81
C ARG A 80 13.25 -17.42 13.62
N THR A 81 13.17 -17.98 12.41
CA THR A 81 12.74 -17.22 11.23
C THR A 81 11.27 -17.51 10.92
N ASN A 82 10.44 -16.47 10.95
CA ASN A 82 9.05 -16.54 10.49
C ASN A 82 8.93 -16.07 9.03
N LYS A 83 8.12 -16.80 8.26
CA LYS A 83 7.87 -16.55 6.84
C LYS A 83 6.39 -16.24 6.61
N GLY A 84 6.11 -15.17 5.87
CA GLY A 84 4.75 -14.83 5.46
C GLY A 84 4.21 -15.87 4.47
N VAL A 85 3.09 -16.49 4.83
CA VAL A 85 2.52 -17.63 4.06
C VAL A 85 2.32 -17.28 2.58
N ALA A 86 1.58 -16.21 2.29
CA ALA A 86 1.23 -15.87 0.91
C ALA A 86 2.41 -15.34 0.08
N THR A 87 3.24 -14.48 0.66
CA THR A 87 4.34 -13.84 -0.07
C THR A 87 5.49 -14.79 -0.36
N THR A 88 5.83 -15.69 0.58
CA THR A 88 6.83 -16.72 0.32
C THR A 88 6.31 -17.80 -0.64
N TRP A 89 5.04 -18.17 -0.55
CA TRP A 89 4.40 -19.07 -1.51
C TRP A 89 4.39 -18.48 -2.93
N LEU A 90 4.01 -17.21 -3.10
CA LEU A 90 4.06 -16.52 -4.39
C LEU A 90 5.50 -16.37 -4.93
N ALA A 91 6.47 -16.05 -4.07
CA ALA A 91 7.88 -15.92 -4.49
C ALA A 91 8.47 -17.23 -5.04
N ALA A 92 7.92 -18.38 -4.63
CA ALA A 92 8.30 -19.70 -5.16
C ALA A 92 7.63 -20.02 -6.51
N LYS A 93 6.58 -19.30 -6.91
CA LYS A 93 5.84 -19.50 -8.17
C LYS A 93 6.56 -18.83 -9.34
N LYS A 94 7.71 -19.38 -9.73
CA LYS A 94 8.52 -18.89 -10.85
C LYS A 94 8.14 -19.64 -12.14
N PRO A 95 7.59 -18.96 -13.16
CA PRO A 95 7.43 -19.56 -14.49
C PRO A 95 8.79 -20.03 -15.04
N LYS A 96 8.78 -21.12 -15.81
CA LYS A 96 9.94 -21.60 -16.57
C LYS A 96 9.48 -21.91 -17.99
N ASP A 97 10.32 -21.62 -18.97
CA ASP A 97 9.95 -21.66 -20.38
C ASP A 97 9.48 -23.05 -20.86
N ASP A 98 10.02 -24.13 -20.28
CA ASP A 98 9.75 -25.51 -20.71
C ASP A 98 8.76 -26.30 -19.83
N THR A 99 8.04 -25.65 -18.91
CA THR A 99 7.11 -26.33 -17.99
C THR A 99 5.77 -25.65 -17.91
N GLU A 100 4.73 -26.40 -17.52
CA GLU A 100 3.42 -25.80 -17.24
C GLU A 100 3.55 -24.64 -16.24
N PRO A 101 2.88 -23.51 -16.50
CA PRO A 101 3.00 -22.33 -15.66
C PRO A 101 2.43 -22.60 -14.26
N PRO A 102 3.06 -22.06 -13.21
CA PRO A 102 2.56 -22.21 -11.86
C PRO A 102 1.17 -21.57 -11.72
N LEU A 103 0.22 -22.35 -11.21
CA LEU A 103 -1.14 -21.86 -10.95
C LEU A 103 -1.25 -21.16 -9.59
N VAL A 104 -2.04 -20.08 -9.58
CA VAL A 104 -2.38 -19.26 -8.41
C VAL A 104 -3.90 -19.10 -8.33
N PRO A 105 -4.60 -19.71 -7.35
CA PRO A 105 -6.03 -19.50 -7.18
C PRO A 105 -6.32 -18.07 -6.72
N ILE A 106 -7.07 -17.31 -7.52
CA ILE A 106 -7.40 -15.91 -7.23
C ILE A 106 -8.90 -15.64 -7.41
N PHE A 107 -9.35 -14.54 -6.81
CA PHE A 107 -10.63 -13.90 -7.12
C PHE A 107 -10.47 -12.38 -7.01
N ILE A 108 -11.34 -11.63 -7.70
CA ILE A 108 -11.28 -10.15 -7.70
C ILE A 108 -12.32 -9.59 -6.73
N ARG A 109 -11.86 -8.83 -5.74
CA ARG A 109 -12.74 -8.02 -4.87
C ARG A 109 -12.83 -6.60 -5.42
N ARG A 110 -14.01 -6.18 -5.88
CA ARG A 110 -14.23 -4.81 -6.35
C ARG A 110 -14.03 -3.81 -5.21
N SER A 111 -13.32 -2.71 -5.50
CA SER A 111 -13.10 -1.59 -4.59
C SER A 111 -13.71 -0.31 -5.15
N GLN A 112 -13.79 0.73 -4.32
CA GLN A 112 -14.21 2.08 -4.73
C GLN A 112 -13.01 2.97 -5.11
N PHE A 113 -11.78 2.44 -5.01
CA PHE A 113 -10.54 3.13 -5.36
C PHE A 113 -10.38 3.15 -6.88
N ARG A 114 -10.81 4.24 -7.52
CA ARG A 114 -10.93 4.36 -8.99
C ARG A 114 -10.46 5.72 -9.45
N LEU A 115 -9.92 5.76 -10.66
CA LEU A 115 -9.68 7.02 -11.38
C LEU A 115 -10.97 7.82 -11.55
N PRO A 116 -10.88 9.15 -11.71
CA PRO A 116 -12.03 9.98 -12.05
C PRO A 116 -12.63 9.55 -13.40
N THR A 117 -13.94 9.65 -13.54
CA THR A 117 -14.63 9.33 -14.80
C THR A 117 -14.16 10.21 -15.96
N ARG A 118 -13.80 11.48 -15.69
CA ARG A 118 -13.28 12.41 -16.68
C ARG A 118 -11.75 12.37 -16.67
N THR A 119 -11.14 12.05 -17.80
CA THR A 119 -9.68 11.99 -17.96
C THR A 119 -9.00 13.34 -17.72
N GLN A 120 -9.70 14.46 -17.91
CA GLN A 120 -9.17 15.80 -17.68
C GLN A 120 -9.06 16.18 -16.19
N THR A 121 -9.74 15.47 -15.29
CA THR A 121 -9.67 15.76 -13.85
C THR A 121 -8.27 15.41 -13.34
N PRO A 122 -7.53 16.34 -12.72
CA PRO A 122 -6.19 16.06 -12.22
C PRO A 122 -6.20 15.14 -10.99
N ILE A 123 -5.11 14.39 -10.80
CA ILE A 123 -4.96 13.47 -9.69
C ILE A 123 -3.61 13.62 -8.98
N ILE A 124 -3.64 13.44 -7.67
CA ILE A 124 -2.47 13.27 -6.80
C ILE A 124 -2.50 11.86 -6.23
N MET A 125 -1.39 11.14 -6.35
CA MET A 125 -1.21 9.77 -5.87
C MET A 125 -0.06 9.75 -4.87
N ILE A 126 -0.29 9.23 -3.67
CA ILE A 126 0.68 9.20 -2.58
C ILE A 126 0.84 7.75 -2.12
N GLY A 127 1.99 7.15 -2.45
CA GLY A 127 2.17 5.70 -2.26
C GLY A 127 3.62 5.29 -2.11
N PRO A 128 4.25 5.46 -0.94
CA PRO A 128 5.60 4.96 -0.70
C PRO A 128 5.65 3.43 -0.65
N GLY A 129 6.78 2.85 -1.07
CA GLY A 129 7.02 1.41 -1.10
C GLY A 129 5.95 0.67 -1.91
N THR A 130 5.43 -0.44 -1.37
CA THR A 130 4.35 -1.20 -2.01
C THR A 130 3.03 -0.44 -2.12
N GLY A 131 2.91 0.74 -1.49
CA GLY A 131 1.81 1.69 -1.74
C GLY A 131 1.74 2.19 -3.20
N LEU A 132 2.80 2.00 -3.99
CA LEU A 132 2.80 2.31 -5.42
C LEU A 132 1.86 1.39 -6.23
N ALA A 133 1.52 0.21 -5.71
CA ALA A 133 0.84 -0.86 -6.43
C ALA A 133 -0.34 -0.38 -7.30
N PRO A 134 -1.42 0.22 -6.75
CA PRO A 134 -2.55 0.66 -7.58
C PRO A 134 -2.20 1.81 -8.51
N PHE A 135 -1.22 2.64 -8.16
CA PHE A 135 -0.83 3.81 -8.94
C PHE A 135 -0.09 3.45 -10.21
N ARG A 136 0.62 2.32 -10.25
CA ARG A 136 1.13 1.77 -11.51
C ARG A 136 0.00 1.56 -12.52
N GLY A 137 -1.10 0.94 -12.09
CA GLY A 137 -2.29 0.76 -12.93
C GLY A 137 -2.93 2.09 -13.32
N PHE A 138 -3.00 3.07 -12.41
CA PHE A 138 -3.54 4.39 -12.74
C PHE A 138 -2.71 5.09 -13.82
N VAL A 139 -1.38 5.11 -13.69
CA VAL A 139 -0.49 5.75 -14.67
C VAL A 139 -0.57 5.04 -16.03
N GLN A 140 -0.66 3.71 -16.05
CA GLN A 140 -0.89 2.95 -17.28
C GLN A 140 -2.17 3.39 -18.00
N GLU A 141 -3.29 3.51 -17.27
CA GLU A 141 -4.58 3.92 -17.85
C GLU A 141 -4.59 5.40 -18.31
N ARG A 142 -3.89 6.26 -17.57
CA ARG A 142 -3.67 7.68 -17.94
C ARG A 142 -2.83 7.80 -19.21
N ASN A 143 -1.76 7.02 -19.32
CA ASN A 143 -0.90 6.97 -20.51
C ASN A 143 -1.69 6.49 -21.72
N GLN A 144 -2.44 5.39 -21.60
CA GLN A 144 -3.27 4.88 -22.68
C GLN A 144 -4.30 5.92 -23.15
N SER A 145 -4.96 6.61 -22.22
CA SER A 145 -5.89 7.68 -22.59
C SER A 145 -5.20 8.80 -23.38
N LYS A 146 -3.96 9.15 -23.03
CA LYS A 146 -3.16 10.14 -23.75
C LYS A 146 -2.74 9.64 -25.13
N GLU A 147 -2.32 8.39 -25.26
CA GLU A 147 -1.96 7.75 -26.54
C GLU A 147 -3.16 7.64 -27.49
N GLU A 148 -4.37 7.49 -26.95
CA GLU A 148 -5.63 7.58 -27.69
C GLU A 148 -6.04 9.01 -28.08
N GLY A 149 -5.19 10.01 -27.78
CA GLY A 149 -5.44 11.42 -28.10
C GLY A 149 -6.47 12.11 -27.18
N LYS A 150 -6.86 11.50 -26.06
CA LYS A 150 -7.78 12.12 -25.11
C LYS A 150 -7.04 13.18 -24.29
N PRO A 151 -7.70 14.31 -23.93
CA PRO A 151 -7.12 15.25 -22.99
C PRO A 151 -7.05 14.60 -21.60
N VAL A 152 -5.85 14.60 -21.02
CA VAL A 152 -5.55 14.03 -19.70
C VAL A 152 -5.05 15.14 -18.79
N GLY A 153 -5.69 15.28 -17.63
CA GLY A 153 -5.27 16.23 -16.60
C GLY A 153 -4.02 15.77 -15.87
N ASP A 154 -3.43 16.68 -15.09
CA ASP A 154 -2.19 16.40 -14.36
C ASP A 154 -2.28 15.09 -13.58
N THR A 155 -1.21 14.30 -13.68
CA THR A 155 -1.07 13.04 -12.96
C THR A 155 0.22 13.13 -12.16
N ILE A 156 0.07 13.32 -10.85
CA ILE A 156 1.17 13.63 -9.94
C ILE A 156 1.35 12.47 -8.96
N LEU A 157 2.57 11.95 -8.85
CA LEU A 157 2.93 10.87 -7.94
C LEU A 157 3.94 11.34 -6.90
N TYR A 158 3.63 11.10 -5.63
CA TYR A 158 4.54 11.17 -4.50
C TYR A 158 4.92 9.74 -4.11
N PHE A 159 6.12 9.34 -4.48
CA PHE A 159 6.69 8.02 -4.21
C PHE A 159 7.81 8.13 -3.18
N GLY A 160 8.07 7.05 -2.44
CA GLY A 160 9.19 7.01 -1.52
C GLY A 160 9.71 5.59 -1.31
N CYS A 161 11.03 5.47 -1.20
CA CYS A 161 11.71 4.20 -0.93
C CYS A 161 12.93 4.46 -0.02
N ARG A 162 13.72 3.43 0.28
CA ARG A 162 14.91 3.58 1.13
C ARG A 162 16.02 4.24 0.35
N LYS A 163 16.44 3.65 -0.76
CA LYS A 163 17.53 4.16 -1.58
C LYS A 163 17.20 3.99 -3.05
N LYS A 164 17.63 4.95 -3.85
CA LYS A 164 17.44 4.88 -5.30
C LYS A 164 17.97 3.56 -5.88
N ALA A 165 19.16 3.16 -5.47
CA ALA A 165 19.85 1.98 -6.00
C ALA A 165 19.39 0.63 -5.41
N GLU A 166 18.49 0.61 -4.42
CA GLU A 166 18.10 -0.63 -3.73
C GLU A 166 16.64 -1.02 -3.98
N ASP A 167 15.71 -0.09 -3.77
CA ASP A 167 14.28 -0.41 -3.70
C ASP A 167 13.39 0.60 -4.44
N PHE A 168 13.94 1.27 -5.47
CA PHE A 168 13.15 2.07 -6.40
C PHE A 168 12.41 1.19 -7.42
N ILE A 169 11.33 0.57 -6.95
CA ILE A 169 10.49 -0.30 -7.77
C ILE A 169 9.91 0.43 -8.99
N TYR A 170 9.97 -0.23 -10.16
CA TYR A 170 9.47 0.26 -11.45
C TYR A 170 10.14 1.58 -11.92
N GLU A 171 11.41 1.83 -11.57
CA GLU A 171 12.12 3.05 -11.97
C GLU A 171 12.06 3.30 -13.48
N GLU A 172 12.35 2.28 -14.30
CA GLU A 172 12.40 2.44 -15.75
C GLU A 172 11.02 2.80 -16.33
N GLU A 173 9.98 2.08 -15.91
CA GLU A 173 8.59 2.31 -16.35
C GLU A 173 8.10 3.71 -15.92
N LEU A 174 8.35 4.10 -14.67
CA LEU A 174 7.94 5.43 -14.17
C LEU A 174 8.71 6.56 -14.87
N THR A 175 10.00 6.38 -15.14
CA THR A 175 10.84 7.36 -15.86
C THR A 175 10.35 7.55 -17.28
N GLU A 176 9.94 6.47 -17.95
CA GLU A 176 9.33 6.55 -19.28
C GLU A 176 8.06 7.41 -19.27
N TYR A 177 7.17 7.22 -18.28
CA TYR A 177 5.95 8.04 -18.16
C TYR A 177 6.23 9.51 -17.85
N VAL A 178 7.30 9.81 -17.12
CA VAL A 178 7.77 11.18 -16.93
C VAL A 178 8.25 11.78 -18.26
N ASN A 179 9.07 11.05 -19.01
CA ASN A 179 9.59 11.51 -20.31
C ASN A 179 8.47 11.71 -21.35
N LYS A 180 7.43 10.87 -21.33
CA LYS A 180 6.21 11.04 -22.13
C LYS A 180 5.33 12.21 -21.68
N GLY A 181 5.68 12.88 -20.58
CA GLY A 181 4.89 13.96 -19.99
C GLY A 181 3.50 13.51 -19.52
N VAL A 182 3.35 12.23 -19.16
CA VAL A 182 2.12 11.71 -18.54
C VAL A 182 2.18 11.88 -17.04
N LEU A 183 3.37 11.72 -16.46
CA LEU A 183 3.58 11.68 -15.02
C LEU A 183 4.48 12.84 -14.56
N LYS A 184 4.05 13.56 -13.53
CA LYS A 184 4.94 14.35 -12.68
C LYS A 184 5.28 13.52 -11.45
N MET A 185 6.56 13.29 -11.18
CA MET A 185 7.00 12.42 -10.10
C MET A 185 7.84 13.16 -9.07
N ASN A 186 7.46 13.05 -7.81
CA ASN A 186 8.19 13.53 -6.64
C ASN A 186 8.64 12.30 -5.82
N VAL A 187 9.95 12.10 -5.67
CA VAL A 187 10.50 10.89 -5.03
C VAL A 187 11.28 11.21 -3.76
N ALA A 188 10.94 10.53 -2.67
CA ALA A 188 11.61 10.61 -1.39
C ALA A 188 12.51 9.39 -1.16
N PHE A 189 13.83 9.58 -1.16
CA PHE A 189 14.79 8.55 -0.79
C PHE A 189 15.15 8.68 0.69
N SER A 190 14.62 7.81 1.55
CA SER A 190 14.73 7.97 3.01
C SER A 190 16.10 7.62 3.60
N ARG A 191 17.03 7.07 2.82
CA ARG A 191 18.35 6.58 3.27
C ARG A 191 19.51 6.94 2.32
N ASP A 192 19.30 7.79 1.34
CA ASP A 192 20.38 8.29 0.45
C ASP A 192 21.18 9.44 1.08
N GLN A 193 20.68 9.99 2.20
CA GLN A 193 21.33 11.02 2.99
C GLN A 193 21.17 10.74 4.49
N LYS A 194 21.90 11.50 5.33
CA LYS A 194 21.90 11.35 6.79
C LYS A 194 20.50 11.58 7.38
N GLU A 195 19.82 12.62 6.94
CA GLU A 195 18.48 12.97 7.41
C GLU A 195 17.39 12.18 6.67
N LYS A 196 16.32 11.81 7.39
CA LYS A 196 15.21 11.07 6.78
C LYS A 196 14.38 11.99 5.88
N VAL A 197 14.23 11.61 4.62
CA VAL A 197 13.30 12.24 3.68
C VAL A 197 12.15 11.28 3.38
N TYR A 198 10.94 11.68 3.75
CA TYR A 198 9.71 10.93 3.50
C TYR A 198 8.80 11.68 2.53
N VAL A 199 7.79 10.99 2.00
CA VAL A 199 6.78 11.59 1.13
C VAL A 199 6.03 12.75 1.81
N THR A 200 5.87 12.69 3.13
CA THR A 200 5.27 13.78 3.93
C THR A 200 6.08 15.06 3.85
N HIS A 201 7.42 14.98 3.89
CA HIS A 201 8.28 16.16 3.73
C HIS A 201 8.16 16.76 2.33
N LEU A 202 7.98 15.93 1.29
CA LEU A 202 7.74 16.44 -0.06
C LEU A 202 6.40 17.15 -0.15
N LEU A 203 5.34 16.56 0.41
CA LEU A 203 3.99 17.15 0.44
C LEU A 203 3.98 18.49 1.19
N GLU A 204 4.71 18.61 2.29
CA GLU A 204 4.85 19.85 3.05
C GLU A 204 5.49 20.99 2.24
N ASN A 205 6.33 20.66 1.26
CA ASN A 205 6.96 21.64 0.38
C ASN A 205 6.14 21.96 -0.88
N THR A 206 5.00 21.31 -1.09
CA THR A 206 4.18 21.42 -2.31
C THR A 206 2.72 21.73 -2.03
N LEU A 207 2.42 22.44 -0.92
CA LEU A 207 1.05 22.73 -0.50
C LEU A 207 0.24 23.49 -1.57
N ASP A 208 0.88 24.41 -2.30
CA ASP A 208 0.25 25.14 -3.41
C ASP A 208 -0.17 24.21 -4.56
N GLU A 209 0.67 23.22 -4.92
CA GLU A 209 0.31 22.24 -5.93
C GLU A 209 -0.86 21.36 -5.48
N ILE A 210 -0.85 20.94 -4.21
CA ILE A 210 -1.93 20.14 -3.65
C ILE A 210 -3.24 20.94 -3.70
N TRP A 211 -3.23 22.20 -3.27
CA TRP A 211 -4.41 23.07 -3.29
C TRP A 211 -4.92 23.34 -4.70
N ARG A 212 -4.02 23.62 -5.66
CA ARG A 212 -4.39 23.79 -7.07
C ARG A 212 -5.17 22.57 -7.59
N VAL A 213 -4.73 21.37 -7.24
CA VAL A 213 -5.42 20.14 -7.65
C VAL A 213 -6.75 19.99 -6.91
N ILE A 214 -6.76 19.98 -5.57
CA ILE A 214 -7.96 19.62 -4.79
C ILE A 214 -8.96 20.78 -4.65
N GLY A 215 -8.47 22.00 -4.45
CA GLY A 215 -9.27 23.21 -4.27
C GLY A 215 -9.76 23.79 -5.59
N GLU A 216 -8.82 24.15 -6.47
CA GLU A 216 -9.10 24.96 -7.66
C GLU A 216 -9.66 24.12 -8.83
N HIS A 217 -9.12 22.92 -9.05
CA HIS A 217 -9.50 22.06 -10.17
C HIS A 217 -10.44 20.91 -9.82
N ASN A 218 -10.91 20.85 -8.57
CA ASN A 218 -11.74 19.75 -8.07
C ASN A 218 -11.16 18.34 -8.35
N GLY A 219 -9.84 18.22 -8.34
CA GLY A 219 -9.10 16.99 -8.55
C GLY A 219 -9.29 15.96 -7.44
N HIS A 220 -8.70 14.78 -7.67
CA HIS A 220 -8.73 13.67 -6.72
C HIS A 220 -7.37 13.44 -6.08
N LEU A 221 -7.38 13.03 -4.81
CA LEU A 221 -6.22 12.67 -4.03
C LEU A 221 -6.38 11.22 -3.56
N TYR A 222 -5.32 10.44 -3.76
CA TYR A 222 -5.28 9.02 -3.45
C TYR A 222 -4.11 8.71 -2.53
N VAL A 223 -4.36 7.93 -1.48
CA VAL A 223 -3.34 7.48 -0.53
C VAL A 223 -3.30 5.96 -0.51
N CYS A 224 -2.12 5.37 -0.59
CA CYS A 224 -1.97 3.91 -0.57
C CYS A 224 -0.72 3.48 0.21
N GLY A 225 -0.82 2.41 1.00
CA GLY A 225 0.30 1.88 1.79
C GLY A 225 0.01 1.81 3.29
N ASP A 226 0.97 2.26 4.13
CA ASP A 226 0.90 2.12 5.59
C ASP A 226 -0.27 2.90 6.21
N ALA A 227 -1.21 2.16 6.81
CA ALA A 227 -2.36 2.71 7.52
C ALA A 227 -2.00 3.32 8.88
N ARG A 228 -0.89 2.89 9.51
CA ARG A 228 -0.60 3.22 10.92
C ARG A 228 -0.05 4.63 11.08
N ASN A 229 0.89 5.03 10.24
CA ASN A 229 1.58 6.32 10.35
C ASN A 229 1.38 7.15 9.09
N MET A 230 1.75 6.61 7.92
CA MET A 230 1.79 7.37 6.68
C MET A 230 0.43 7.98 6.30
N ALA A 231 -0.64 7.19 6.35
CA ALA A 231 -1.97 7.66 6.00
C ALA A 231 -2.48 8.79 6.92
N ARG A 232 -2.17 8.70 8.22
CA ARG A 232 -2.54 9.73 9.22
C ARG A 232 -1.78 11.03 8.97
N ASP A 233 -0.48 10.93 8.73
CA ASP A 233 0.36 12.11 8.52
C ASP A 233 -0.03 12.82 7.20
N VAL A 234 -0.34 12.07 6.14
CA VAL A 234 -0.89 12.64 4.90
C VAL A 234 -2.22 13.34 5.13
N HIS A 235 -3.14 12.74 5.90
CA HIS A 235 -4.42 13.36 6.22
C HIS A 235 -4.24 14.72 6.93
N ASN A 236 -3.33 14.78 7.90
CA ASN A 236 -3.01 16.02 8.61
C ASN A 236 -2.42 17.09 7.67
N ILE A 237 -1.55 16.69 6.73
CA ILE A 237 -1.02 17.61 5.72
C ILE A 237 -2.14 18.14 4.82
N VAL A 238 -3.08 17.30 4.40
CA VAL A 238 -4.22 17.74 3.58
C VAL A 238 -5.11 18.72 4.35
N LEU A 239 -5.36 18.50 5.64
CA LEU A 239 -6.06 19.47 6.48
C LEU A 239 -5.31 20.81 6.52
N LYS A 240 -3.99 20.79 6.72
CA LYS A 240 -3.13 21.98 6.68
C LYS A 240 -3.23 22.71 5.34
N VAL A 241 -3.19 22.00 4.21
CA VAL A 241 -3.36 22.59 2.86
C VAL A 241 -4.69 23.34 2.77
N VAL A 242 -5.79 22.71 3.20
CA VAL A 242 -7.13 23.31 3.10
C VAL A 242 -7.25 24.54 4.02
N GLN A 243 -6.66 24.51 5.21
CA GLN A 243 -6.64 25.67 6.11
C GLN A 243 -5.83 26.82 5.52
N GLU A 244 -4.56 26.58 5.16
CA GLU A 244 -3.62 27.63 4.75
C GLU A 244 -3.91 28.17 3.35
N LYS A 245 -4.20 27.29 2.39
CA LYS A 245 -4.39 27.68 0.98
C LYS A 245 -5.85 27.93 0.63
N GLY A 246 -6.77 27.28 1.34
CA GLY A 246 -8.21 27.53 1.23
C GLY A 246 -8.72 28.66 2.11
N ASN A 247 -7.88 29.26 2.97
CA ASN A 247 -8.27 30.26 3.97
C ASN A 247 -9.46 29.80 4.83
N MET A 248 -9.43 28.53 5.25
CA MET A 248 -10.51 27.89 6.00
C MET A 248 -10.14 27.75 7.47
N THR A 249 -11.14 27.84 8.35
CA THR A 249 -10.97 27.46 9.75
C THR A 249 -10.69 25.96 9.87
N GLU A 250 -10.22 25.51 11.03
CA GLU A 250 -10.03 24.07 11.27
C GLU A 250 -11.31 23.25 11.10
N ALA A 251 -12.43 23.77 11.60
CA ALA A 251 -13.74 23.11 11.46
C ALA A 251 -14.18 23.02 10.00
N ASP A 252 -13.97 24.08 9.22
CA ASP A 252 -14.30 24.10 7.79
C ASP A 252 -13.39 23.17 6.99
N ALA A 253 -12.11 23.09 7.33
CA ALA A 253 -11.16 22.18 6.69
C ALA A 253 -11.53 20.70 6.93
N LEU A 254 -11.92 20.35 8.16
CA LEU A 254 -12.44 19.01 8.49
C LEU A 254 -13.70 18.69 7.68
N ALA A 255 -14.64 19.64 7.59
CA ALA A 255 -15.86 19.48 6.81
C ALA A 255 -15.56 19.34 5.30
N TYR A 256 -14.58 20.09 4.79
CA TYR A 256 -14.14 20.04 3.41
C TYR A 256 -13.54 18.68 3.05
N VAL A 257 -12.61 18.15 3.86
CA VAL A 257 -12.00 16.83 3.63
C VAL A 257 -13.04 15.72 3.72
N LYS A 258 -13.94 15.77 4.73
CA LYS A 258 -15.06 14.82 4.83
C LYS A 258 -15.98 14.85 3.60
N LYS A 259 -16.22 16.04 3.05
CA LYS A 259 -16.96 16.20 1.79
C LYS A 259 -16.20 15.58 0.61
N MET A 260 -14.88 15.76 0.52
CA MET A 260 -14.07 15.10 -0.51
C MET A 260 -14.13 13.57 -0.42
N GLU A 261 -14.09 13.00 0.79
CA GLU A 261 -14.24 11.56 1.01
C GLU A 261 -15.62 11.06 0.56
N ALA A 262 -16.70 11.76 0.94
CA ALA A 262 -18.06 11.43 0.50
C ALA A 262 -18.23 11.51 -1.02
N GLN A 263 -17.52 12.44 -1.67
CA GLN A 263 -17.47 12.60 -3.13
C GLN A 263 -16.47 11.64 -3.82
N LYS A 264 -15.77 10.79 -3.05
CA LYS A 264 -14.70 9.90 -3.55
C LYS A 264 -13.55 10.64 -4.25
N ARG A 265 -13.36 11.91 -3.90
CA ARG A 265 -12.25 12.76 -4.34
C ARG A 265 -11.05 12.63 -3.41
N TYR A 266 -11.24 12.24 -2.16
CA TYR A 266 -10.18 11.72 -1.29
C TYR A 266 -10.43 10.22 -1.13
N SER A 267 -9.45 9.37 -1.46
CA SER A 267 -9.59 7.91 -1.35
C SER A 267 -8.33 7.28 -0.77
N ALA A 268 -8.51 6.30 0.12
CA ALA A 268 -7.42 5.58 0.76
C ALA A 268 -7.54 4.07 0.52
N ASP A 269 -6.43 3.43 0.13
CA ASP A 269 -6.26 1.98 0.06
C ASP A 269 -5.05 1.59 0.93
N VAL A 270 -5.30 1.43 2.23
CA VAL A 270 -4.26 1.32 3.25
C VAL A 270 -4.36 0.03 4.05
N TRP A 271 -3.22 -0.50 4.47
CA TRP A 271 -3.09 -1.77 5.20
C TRP A 271 -1.99 -1.71 6.26
N SER A 272 -1.90 -2.76 7.09
CA SER A 272 -0.91 -2.89 8.17
C SER A 272 -0.25 -4.26 8.20
#